data_AF-A0A1B6CWZ6-F1
#
_entry.id   AF-A0A1B6CWZ6-F1
#
_cell.length_a   1.000
_cell.length_b   1.000
_cell.length_c   1.000
_cell.angle_alpha   90.00
_cell.angle_beta   90.00
_cell.angle_gamma   90.00
#
_symmetry.space_group_name_H-M   'P 1'
#
loop_
_entity.id
_entity.type
_entity.pdbx_description
1 polymer ?
#
loop_
_entity_poly.entity_id
_entity_poly.type
_entity_poly.pdbx_seq_one_letter_code
_entity_poly.pdbx_strand_id
1 'polypeptide(L)'
;ALSNKEIATQLKLETENIEQSKEFSNKLSQKPPKEIITDAVEARLRMVIPYLSTWPQALALMTLPPNVPTALANLLTLVDDICYYAGDRSVDFNWYTRRVALAGIYKMTELYMIQDTSPDHQQTWQFLKRRIEEATQLNSVLLQSEFAAQFAKDVAAATFATARNILGINWNR
;
A
#
# COMPACT_ATOMS: atom_id res chain seq x y z
N ALA A 1 -22.93 29.23 29.09
CA ALA A 1 -21.55 29.66 28.80
C ALA A 1 -20.64 28.72 29.56
N LEU A 2 -19.81 27.93 28.85
CA LEU A 2 -18.87 26.99 29.50
C LEU A 2 -17.93 27.78 30.43
N SER A 3 -17.63 27.23 31.59
CA SER A 3 -16.78 27.88 32.59
C SER A 3 -15.35 27.99 32.06
N ASN A 4 -14.66 29.11 32.28
CA ASN A 4 -13.26 29.32 31.84
C ASN A 4 -12.32 28.18 32.29
N LYS A 5 -12.66 27.49 33.38
CA LYS A 5 -11.94 26.32 33.89
C LYS A 5 -12.10 25.07 33.00
N GLU A 6 -13.28 24.87 32.44
CA GLU A 6 -13.58 23.75 31.51
C GLU A 6 -12.89 23.95 30.16
N ILE A 7 -12.85 25.20 29.68
CA ILE A 7 -12.13 25.58 28.46
C ILE A 7 -10.63 25.33 28.63
N ALA A 8 -10.05 25.71 29.77
CA ALA A 8 -8.63 25.46 30.06
C ALA A 8 -8.29 23.97 30.12
N THR A 9 -9.21 23.12 30.61
CA THR A 9 -9.00 21.66 30.60
C THR A 9 -9.10 21.06 29.20
N GLN A 10 -10.03 21.53 28.36
CA GLN A 10 -10.15 21.09 26.97
C GLN A 10 -8.92 21.46 26.15
N LEU A 11 -8.44 22.71 26.30
CA LEU A 11 -7.23 23.18 25.60
C LEU A 11 -6.00 22.37 25.97
N LYS A 12 -5.85 21.97 27.25
CA LYS A 12 -4.73 21.11 27.69
C LYS A 12 -4.81 19.72 27.05
N LEU A 13 -5.99 19.11 27.04
CA LEU A 13 -6.22 17.79 26.47
C LEU A 13 -5.97 17.80 24.95
N GLU A 14 -6.37 18.87 24.27
CA GLU A 14 -6.11 19.06 22.84
C GLU A 14 -4.63 19.30 22.55
N THR A 15 -3.91 20.07 23.37
CA THR A 15 -2.46 20.23 23.23
C THR A 15 -1.69 18.92 23.46
N GLU A 16 -2.10 18.11 24.44
CA GLU A 16 -1.50 16.78 24.68
C GLU A 16 -1.75 15.83 23.49
N ASN A 17 -2.96 15.81 22.92
CA ASN A 17 -3.27 15.04 21.73
C ASN A 17 -2.46 15.51 20.50
N ILE A 18 -2.25 16.82 20.35
CA ILE A 18 -1.42 17.40 19.29
C ILE A 18 0.06 17.00 19.46
N GLU A 19 0.58 17.01 20.69
CA GLU A 19 1.96 16.56 20.96
C GLU A 19 2.12 15.05 20.71
N GLN A 20 1.17 14.23 21.15
CA GLN A 20 1.16 12.79 20.89
C GLN A 20 1.08 12.47 19.39
N SER A 21 0.24 13.18 18.64
CA SER A 21 0.14 13.00 17.18
C SER A 21 1.42 13.43 16.45
N LYS A 22 2.08 14.52 16.88
CA LYS A 22 3.38 14.94 16.35
C LYS A 22 4.47 13.92 16.66
N GLU A 23 4.52 13.39 17.87
CA GLU A 23 5.50 12.37 18.26
C GLU A 23 5.28 11.07 17.48
N PHE A 24 4.03 10.64 17.31
CA PHE A 24 3.66 9.51 16.47
C PHE A 24 4.08 9.70 15.01
N SER A 25 3.78 10.86 14.42
CA SER A 25 4.17 11.19 13.04
C SER A 25 5.69 11.20 12.85
N ASN A 26 6.43 11.65 13.86
CA ASN A 26 7.89 11.69 13.82
C ASN A 26 8.50 10.27 13.90
N LYS A 27 7.94 9.41 14.76
CA LYS A 27 8.30 7.98 14.81
C LYS A 27 7.96 7.26 13.51
N LEU A 28 6.82 7.58 12.89
CA LEU A 28 6.41 6.99 11.62
C LEU A 28 7.37 7.33 10.48
N SER A 29 7.84 8.59 10.44
CA SER A 29 8.77 9.09 9.41
C SER A 29 10.16 8.43 9.47
N GLN A 30 10.52 7.82 10.59
CA GLN A 30 11.80 7.12 10.76
C GLN A 30 11.76 5.66 10.29
N LYS A 31 10.57 5.07 10.13
CA LYS A 31 10.42 3.66 9.72
C LYS A 31 10.52 3.51 8.20
N PRO A 32 11.02 2.37 7.69
CA PRO A 32 10.97 2.09 6.26
C PRO A 32 9.50 1.95 5.80
N PRO A 33 9.17 2.37 4.57
CA PRO A 33 7.78 2.37 4.08
C PRO A 33 7.06 1.02 4.18
N LYS A 34 7.78 -0.09 3.98
CA LYS A 34 7.22 -1.44 4.11
C LYS A 34 6.70 -1.75 5.52
N GLU A 35 7.37 -1.26 6.55
CA GLU A 35 6.97 -1.45 7.94
C GLU A 35 5.76 -0.59 8.26
N ILE A 36 5.72 0.65 7.75
CA ILE A 36 4.57 1.54 7.90
C ILE A 36 3.30 0.90 7.31
N ILE A 37 3.41 0.33 6.10
CA ILE A 37 2.28 -0.35 5.45
C ILE A 37 1.86 -1.59 6.25
N THR A 38 2.82 -2.39 6.72
CA THR A 38 2.54 -3.59 7.54
C THR A 38 1.80 -3.20 8.81
N ASP A 39 2.32 -2.22 9.54
CA ASP A 39 1.76 -1.73 10.80
C ASP A 39 0.35 -1.15 10.59
N ALA A 40 0.14 -0.40 9.50
CA ALA A 40 -1.16 0.20 9.18
C ALA A 40 -2.22 -0.86 8.86
N VAL A 41 -1.87 -1.87 8.05
CA VAL A 41 -2.76 -2.99 7.73
C VAL A 41 -3.06 -3.81 8.99
N GLU A 42 -2.05 -4.11 9.81
CA GLU A 42 -2.24 -4.80 11.08
C GLU A 42 -3.15 -4.01 12.02
N ALA A 43 -2.91 -2.71 12.21
CA ALA A 43 -3.75 -1.86 13.04
C ALA A 43 -5.22 -1.85 12.56
N ARG A 44 -5.44 -1.78 11.25
CA ARG A 44 -6.79 -1.81 10.67
C ARG A 44 -7.48 -3.15 10.86
N LEU A 45 -6.76 -4.26 10.69
CA LEU A 45 -7.31 -5.61 10.88
C LEU A 45 -7.55 -5.92 12.36
N ARG A 46 -6.73 -5.41 13.28
CA ARG A 46 -6.96 -5.54 14.72
C ARG A 46 -8.32 -4.99 15.16
N MET A 47 -8.85 -3.97 14.47
CA MET A 47 -10.20 -3.45 14.72
C MET A 47 -11.32 -4.45 14.40
N VAL A 48 -11.03 -5.47 13.58
CA VAL A 48 -12.00 -6.51 13.18
C VAL A 48 -12.06 -7.65 14.21
N ILE A 49 -11.01 -7.84 15.01
CA ILE A 49 -10.89 -8.95 15.97
C ILE A 49 -12.15 -9.14 16.85
N PRO A 50 -12.73 -8.08 17.44
CA PRO A 50 -13.92 -8.23 18.30
C PRO A 50 -15.16 -8.77 17.56
N TYR A 51 -15.20 -8.64 16.23
CA TYR A 51 -16.35 -8.95 15.38
C TYR A 51 -16.15 -10.16 14.47
N LEU A 52 -15.06 -10.92 14.65
CA LEU A 52 -14.68 -12.05 13.78
C LEU A 52 -15.76 -13.12 13.63
N SER A 53 -16.56 -13.35 14.67
CA SER A 53 -17.66 -14.33 14.64
C SER A 53 -18.73 -14.00 13.59
N THR A 54 -18.92 -12.71 13.30
CA THR A 54 -19.92 -12.19 12.35
C THR A 54 -19.30 -11.59 11.08
N TRP A 55 -17.97 -11.51 11.02
CA TRP A 55 -17.25 -10.88 9.92
C TRP A 55 -17.43 -11.58 8.57
N PRO A 56 -17.46 -12.93 8.48
CA PRO A 56 -17.72 -13.62 7.21
C PRO A 56 -19.07 -13.25 6.60
N GLN A 57 -20.11 -13.11 7.44
CA GLN A 57 -21.43 -12.68 7.00
C GLN A 57 -21.41 -11.21 6.53
N ALA A 58 -20.68 -10.34 7.24
CA ALA A 58 -20.49 -8.95 6.82
C ALA A 58 -19.78 -8.86 5.45
N LEU A 59 -18.73 -9.66 5.22
CA LEU A 59 -18.07 -9.72 3.93
C LEU A 59 -19.02 -10.21 2.83
N ALA A 60 -19.83 -11.24 3.09
CA ALA A 60 -20.83 -11.71 2.13
C ALA A 60 -21.81 -10.59 1.74
N LEU A 61 -22.28 -9.80 2.73
CA LEU A 61 -23.14 -8.65 2.46
C LEU A 61 -22.44 -7.57 1.62
N MET A 62 -21.14 -7.33 1.84
CA MET A 62 -20.35 -6.38 1.04
C MET A 62 -20.19 -6.83 -0.42
N THR A 63 -20.20 -8.15 -0.68
CA THR A 63 -20.10 -8.70 -2.05
C THR A 63 -21.41 -8.69 -2.83
N LEU A 64 -22.53 -8.34 -2.19
CA LEU A 64 -23.81 -8.23 -2.89
C LEU A 64 -23.75 -7.08 -3.92
N PRO A 65 -24.27 -7.27 -5.15
CA PRO A 65 -24.23 -6.26 -6.21
C PRO A 65 -24.58 -4.81 -5.79
N PRO A 66 -25.62 -4.55 -4.98
CA PRO A 66 -25.93 -3.18 -4.55
C PRO A 66 -24.87 -2.56 -3.62
N ASN A 67 -24.13 -3.37 -2.87
CA ASN A 67 -23.16 -2.92 -1.87
C ASN A 67 -21.72 -2.85 -2.40
N VAL A 68 -21.42 -3.61 -3.46
CA VAL A 68 -20.07 -3.70 -4.05
C VAL A 68 -19.46 -2.33 -4.38
N PRO A 69 -20.16 -1.39 -5.04
CA PRO A 69 -19.57 -0.09 -5.36
C PRO A 69 -19.11 0.67 -4.10
N THR A 70 -19.94 0.68 -3.07
CA THR A 70 -19.64 1.34 -1.79
C THR A 70 -18.52 0.62 -1.04
N ALA A 71 -18.56 -0.72 -0.98
CA ALA A 71 -17.53 -1.51 -0.32
C ALA A 71 -16.16 -1.36 -0.99
N LEU A 72 -16.14 -1.32 -2.33
CA LEU A 72 -14.92 -1.11 -3.11
C LEU A 72 -14.39 0.32 -2.95
N ALA A 73 -15.26 1.34 -2.99
CA ALA A 73 -14.87 2.72 -2.75
C ALA A 73 -14.20 2.86 -1.36
N ASN A 74 -14.80 2.31 -0.32
CA ASN A 74 -14.24 2.32 1.03
C ASN A 74 -12.87 1.61 1.10
N LEU A 75 -12.71 0.49 0.40
CA LEU A 75 -11.43 -0.22 0.32
C LEU A 75 -10.36 0.61 -0.38
N LEU A 76 -10.69 1.25 -1.49
CA LEU A 76 -9.75 2.06 -2.25
C LEU A 76 -9.33 3.31 -1.46
N THR A 77 -10.27 3.98 -0.79
CA THR A 77 -9.96 5.11 0.11
C THR A 77 -9.03 4.68 1.24
N LEU A 78 -9.29 3.53 1.88
CA LEU A 78 -8.41 3.00 2.91
C LEU A 78 -6.98 2.77 2.40
N VAL A 79 -6.85 2.15 1.23
CA VAL A 79 -5.55 1.86 0.62
C VAL A 79 -4.82 3.14 0.22
N ASP A 80 -5.56 4.12 -0.31
CA ASP A 80 -5.04 5.45 -0.65
C ASP A 80 -4.49 6.16 0.58
N ASP A 81 -5.22 6.14 1.69
CA ASP A 81 -4.78 6.72 2.95
C ASP A 81 -3.51 6.03 3.46
N ILE A 82 -3.45 4.70 3.45
CA ILE A 82 -2.26 3.95 3.88
C ILE A 82 -1.05 4.32 2.99
N CYS A 83 -1.21 4.36 1.68
CA CYS A 83 -0.14 4.75 0.75
C CYS A 83 0.32 6.20 0.98
N TYR A 84 -0.62 7.11 1.23
CA TYR A 84 -0.33 8.52 1.50
C TYR A 84 0.52 8.68 2.78
N TYR A 85 0.11 8.04 3.88
CA TYR A 85 0.85 8.10 5.15
C TYR A 85 2.14 7.28 5.14
N ALA A 86 2.26 6.27 4.29
CA ALA A 86 3.51 5.55 4.05
C ALA A 86 4.55 6.37 3.28
N GLY A 87 4.19 7.58 2.82
CA GLY A 87 5.09 8.48 2.11
C GLY A 87 5.32 8.11 0.64
N ASP A 88 4.44 7.29 0.05
CA ASP A 88 4.54 6.96 -1.37
C ASP A 88 4.21 8.19 -2.24
N ARG A 89 5.24 8.79 -2.83
CA ARG A 89 5.13 9.93 -3.75
C ARG A 89 5.16 9.51 -5.23
N SER A 90 4.98 8.22 -5.54
CA SER A 90 4.95 7.73 -6.92
C SER A 90 3.75 8.32 -7.67
N VAL A 91 3.93 8.85 -8.89
CA VAL A 91 2.85 9.49 -9.68
C VAL A 91 2.55 8.78 -11.01
N ASP A 92 3.20 7.65 -11.27
CA ASP A 92 3.19 6.94 -12.57
C ASP A 92 2.40 5.62 -12.54
N PHE A 93 2.55 4.75 -13.55
CA PHE A 93 1.93 3.41 -13.62
C PHE A 93 2.13 2.57 -12.33
N ASN A 94 3.24 2.79 -11.65
CA ASN A 94 3.58 2.25 -10.33
C ASN A 94 2.52 2.60 -9.25
N TRP A 95 1.85 3.74 -9.34
CA TRP A 95 0.78 4.21 -8.43
C TRP A 95 -0.45 3.28 -8.44
N TYR A 96 -0.91 2.88 -9.63
CA TYR A 96 -2.07 2.00 -9.80
C TYR A 96 -1.71 0.57 -9.36
N THR A 97 -0.56 0.07 -9.81
CA THR A 97 -0.09 -1.28 -9.46
C THR A 97 0.05 -1.44 -7.96
N ARG A 98 0.61 -0.45 -7.25
CA ARG A 98 0.77 -0.48 -5.79
C ARG A 98 -0.56 -0.50 -5.05
N ARG A 99 -1.53 0.30 -5.47
CA ARG A 99 -2.87 0.33 -4.85
C ARG A 99 -3.62 -0.96 -5.07
N VAL A 100 -3.62 -1.48 -6.29
CA VAL A 100 -4.25 -2.77 -6.59
C VAL A 100 -3.56 -3.90 -5.82
N ALA A 101 -2.23 -3.91 -5.76
CA ALA A 101 -1.48 -4.88 -4.98
C ALA A 101 -1.82 -4.78 -3.48
N LEU A 102 -1.80 -3.58 -2.89
CA LEU A 102 -2.10 -3.38 -1.48
C LEU A 102 -3.56 -3.72 -1.13
N ALA A 103 -4.52 -3.36 -1.99
CA ALA A 103 -5.92 -3.77 -1.86
C ALA A 103 -6.07 -5.30 -1.87
N GLY A 104 -5.35 -5.96 -2.78
CA GLY A 104 -5.28 -7.42 -2.86
C GLY A 104 -4.68 -8.05 -1.60
N ILE A 105 -3.55 -7.53 -1.12
CA ILE A 105 -2.89 -7.99 0.11
C ILE A 105 -3.82 -7.83 1.31
N TYR A 106 -4.47 -6.67 1.45
CA TYR A 106 -5.43 -6.41 2.52
C TYR A 106 -6.56 -7.45 2.50
N LYS A 107 -7.19 -7.66 1.35
CA LYS A 107 -8.31 -8.61 1.22
C LYS A 107 -7.90 -10.07 1.41
N MET A 108 -6.74 -10.48 0.91
CA MET A 108 -6.22 -11.83 1.16
C MET A 108 -5.90 -12.05 2.64
N THR A 109 -5.32 -11.05 3.30
CA THR A 109 -5.00 -11.11 4.74
C THR A 109 -6.27 -11.14 5.58
N GLU A 110 -7.27 -10.33 5.24
CA GLU A 110 -8.60 -10.33 5.86
C GLU A 110 -9.29 -11.70 5.75
N LEU A 111 -9.23 -12.35 4.58
CA LEU A 111 -9.78 -13.70 4.37
C LEU A 111 -8.99 -14.79 5.11
N TYR A 112 -7.67 -14.63 5.22
CA TYR A 112 -6.81 -15.54 5.98
C TYR A 112 -7.13 -15.45 7.47
N MET A 113 -7.30 -14.24 7.99
CA MET A 113 -7.60 -13.94 9.40
C MET A 113 -8.86 -14.62 9.90
N ILE A 114 -9.90 -14.74 9.05
CA ILE A 114 -11.16 -15.43 9.39
C ILE A 114 -10.92 -16.91 9.75
N GLN A 115 -9.90 -17.53 9.16
CA GLN A 115 -9.60 -18.95 9.35
C GLN A 115 -8.50 -19.18 10.39
N ASP A 116 -7.86 -18.13 10.88
CA ASP A 116 -6.71 -18.23 11.78
C ASP A 116 -7.14 -18.40 13.24
N THR A 117 -6.79 -19.53 13.82
CA THR A 117 -7.03 -19.86 15.22
C THR A 117 -5.78 -19.72 16.09
N SER A 118 -4.67 -19.20 15.53
CA SER A 118 -3.42 -19.02 16.26
C SER A 118 -3.53 -17.92 17.34
N PRO A 119 -2.70 -17.99 18.41
CA PRO A 119 -2.70 -16.99 19.47
C PRO A 119 -2.39 -15.61 18.88
N ASP A 120 -3.20 -14.60 19.21
CA ASP A 120 -3.12 -13.22 18.66
C ASP A 120 -3.03 -13.17 17.12
N HIS A 121 -3.47 -14.21 16.41
CA HIS A 121 -3.42 -14.31 14.94
C HIS A 121 -2.00 -14.17 14.35
N GLN A 122 -1.02 -14.72 15.06
CA GLN A 122 0.39 -14.71 14.63
C GLN A 122 0.59 -15.22 13.20
N GLN A 123 -0.17 -16.24 12.77
CA GLN A 123 -0.07 -16.75 11.40
C GLN A 123 -0.54 -15.72 10.37
N THR A 124 -1.60 -14.96 10.67
CA THR A 124 -2.09 -13.86 9.83
C THR A 124 -1.02 -12.78 9.66
N TRP A 125 -0.34 -12.39 10.73
CA TRP A 125 0.71 -11.37 10.66
C TRP A 125 1.95 -11.85 9.90
N GLN A 126 2.32 -13.13 10.05
CA GLN A 126 3.37 -13.73 9.23
C GLN A 126 2.97 -13.80 7.74
N PHE A 127 1.71 -14.15 7.45
CA PHE A 127 1.16 -14.15 6.10
C PHE A 127 1.24 -12.75 5.48
N LEU A 128 0.80 -11.71 6.20
CA LEU A 128 0.87 -10.33 5.76
C LEU A 128 2.30 -9.90 5.39
N LYS A 129 3.26 -10.15 6.29
CA LYS A 129 4.68 -9.82 6.07
C LYS A 129 5.22 -10.49 4.81
N ARG A 130 4.90 -11.78 4.60
CA ARG A 130 5.29 -12.50 3.39
C ARG A 130 4.68 -11.90 2.12
N ARG A 131 3.40 -11.52 2.15
CA ARG A 131 2.71 -10.93 0.98
C ARG A 131 3.29 -9.56 0.59
N ILE A 132 3.65 -8.74 1.58
CA ILE A 132 4.31 -7.44 1.33
C ILE A 132 5.71 -7.63 0.74
N GLU A 133 6.46 -8.60 1.25
CA GLU A 133 7.78 -8.96 0.72
C GLU A 133 7.69 -9.44 -0.74
N GLU A 134 6.75 -10.33 -1.04
CA GLU A 134 6.50 -10.81 -2.41
C GLU A 134 6.10 -9.67 -3.36
N ALA A 135 5.24 -8.75 -2.93
CA ALA A 135 4.87 -7.60 -3.75
C ALA A 135 6.08 -6.69 -4.05
N THR A 136 6.98 -6.53 -3.10
CA THR A 136 8.22 -5.77 -3.28
C THR A 136 9.14 -6.45 -4.30
N GLN A 137 9.27 -7.78 -4.22
CA GLN A 137 10.06 -8.57 -5.16
C GLN A 137 9.46 -8.53 -6.57
N LEU A 138 8.14 -8.72 -6.71
CA LEU A 138 7.45 -8.65 -8.00
C LEU A 138 7.65 -7.27 -8.67
N ASN A 139 7.56 -6.19 -7.91
CA ASN A 139 7.81 -4.86 -8.43
C ASN A 139 9.24 -4.71 -8.97
N SER A 140 10.24 -5.27 -8.27
CA SER A 140 11.64 -5.22 -8.72
C SER A 140 11.87 -6.01 -10.02
N VAL A 141 11.21 -7.16 -10.18
CA VAL A 141 11.31 -8.01 -11.37
C VAL A 141 10.66 -7.33 -12.57
N LEU A 142 9.48 -6.72 -12.39
CA LEU A 142 8.80 -6.00 -13.45
C LEU A 142 9.65 -4.83 -13.98
N LEU A 143 10.22 -4.02 -13.08
CA LEU A 143 11.11 -2.92 -13.46
C LEU A 143 12.37 -3.39 -14.20
N GLN A 144 12.97 -4.49 -13.76
CA GLN A 144 14.12 -5.08 -14.45
C GLN A 144 13.76 -5.55 -15.87
N SER A 145 12.56 -6.11 -16.05
CA SER A 145 12.11 -6.60 -17.36
C SER A 145 11.87 -5.47 -18.36
N GLU A 146 11.26 -4.36 -17.93
CA GLU A 146 11.04 -3.18 -18.77
C GLU A 146 12.38 -2.54 -19.16
N PHE A 147 13.30 -2.39 -18.20
CA PHE A 147 14.64 -1.89 -18.47
C PHE A 147 15.42 -2.80 -19.43
N ALA A 148 15.37 -4.11 -19.24
CA ALA A 148 16.05 -5.07 -20.11
C ALA A 148 15.50 -5.02 -21.55
N ALA A 149 14.18 -4.92 -21.71
CA ALA A 149 13.55 -4.79 -23.02
C ALA A 149 13.93 -3.47 -23.71
N GLN A 150 13.98 -2.37 -22.97
CA GLN A 150 14.36 -1.07 -23.51
C GLN A 150 15.84 -1.02 -23.89
N PHE A 151 16.71 -1.52 -23.01
CA PHE A 151 18.15 -1.64 -23.27
C PHE A 151 18.43 -2.49 -24.52
N ALA A 152 17.73 -3.62 -24.69
CA ALA A 152 17.87 -4.45 -25.89
C ALA A 152 17.49 -3.70 -27.18
N LYS A 153 16.41 -2.89 -27.16
CA LYS A 153 16.02 -2.04 -28.29
C LYS A 153 17.08 -0.99 -28.60
N ASP A 154 17.60 -0.32 -27.57
CA ASP A 154 18.59 0.75 -27.73
C ASP A 154 19.92 0.21 -28.24
N VAL A 155 20.38 -0.95 -27.73
CA VAL A 155 21.58 -1.63 -28.23
C VAL A 155 21.40 -2.08 -29.67
N ALA A 156 20.25 -2.66 -30.03
CA ALA A 156 19.96 -3.01 -31.41
C ALA A 156 20.01 -1.75 -32.31
N ALA A 157 19.31 -0.68 -31.95
CA ALA A 157 19.32 0.57 -32.72
C ALA A 157 20.73 1.18 -32.86
N ALA A 158 21.51 1.20 -31.79
CA ALA A 158 22.88 1.74 -31.78
C ALA A 158 23.83 0.89 -32.63
N THR A 159 23.73 -0.44 -32.53
CA THR A 159 24.52 -1.37 -33.36
C THR A 159 24.13 -1.25 -34.84
N PHE A 160 22.85 -1.12 -35.16
CA PHE A 160 22.39 -0.85 -36.53
C PHE A 160 22.90 0.50 -37.05
N ALA A 161 22.81 1.57 -36.26
CA ALA A 161 23.30 2.89 -36.65
C ALA A 161 24.82 2.91 -36.84
N THR A 162 25.57 2.25 -35.95
CA THR A 162 27.02 2.13 -36.04
C THR A 162 27.42 1.30 -37.26
N ALA A 163 26.76 0.16 -37.49
CA ALA A 163 26.97 -0.65 -38.68
C ALA A 163 26.67 0.15 -39.96
N ARG A 164 25.57 0.91 -39.98
CA ARG A 164 25.22 1.78 -41.11
C ARG A 164 26.28 2.86 -41.37
N ASN A 165 26.80 3.50 -40.32
CA ASN A 165 27.83 4.53 -40.42
C ASN A 165 29.18 3.94 -40.89
N ILE A 166 29.58 2.76 -40.38
CA ILE A 166 30.80 2.05 -40.81
C ILE A 166 30.68 1.59 -42.27
N LEU A 167 29.50 1.12 -42.69
CA LEU A 167 29.25 0.67 -44.06
C LEU A 167 29.07 1.80 -45.07
N GLY A 168 29.12 3.08 -44.65
CA GLY A 168 29.10 4.23 -45.55
C GLY A 168 27.81 4.42 -46.34
N ILE A 169 26.68 3.87 -45.87
CA ILE A 169 25.38 3.97 -46.56
C ILE A 169 24.79 5.37 -46.33
N ASN A 170 25.34 6.35 -47.05
CA ASN A 170 24.82 7.72 -47.11
C ASN A 170 23.95 7.88 -48.37
N TRP A 171 22.63 7.85 -48.22
CA TRP A 171 21.71 8.19 -49.31
C TRP A 171 21.57 9.71 -49.39
N ASN A 172 22.52 10.37 -50.06
CA ASN A 172 22.31 11.72 -50.56
C ASN A 172 21.65 11.62 -51.95
N ARG A 173 20.38 12.01 -52.03
CA ARG A 173 19.73 12.57 -53.21
C ARG A 173 18.90 13.77 -52.80
#